data_AF-A0A2E8RB63-F1
#
_entry.id   AF-A0A2E8RB63-F1
#
_cell.length_a   1.000
_cell.length_b   1.000
_cell.length_c   1.000
_cell.angle_alpha   90.00
_cell.angle_beta   90.00
_cell.angle_gamma   90.00
#
_symmetry.space_group_name_H-M   'P 1'
#
loop_
_entity.id
_entity.type
_entity.pdbx_description
1 polymer ?
#
loop_
_entity_poly.entity_id
_entity_poly.type
_entity_poly.pdbx_seq_one_letter_code
_entity_poly.pdbx_strand_id
1 'polypeptide(L)'
;MSDKDASKDNPDEEEDWMSYANAGFGSTDYSLWDDEGQEAKITEEPEWNEENLQLDTGEEEIPAAPRPAGLKHLVRLGSCNHCLGRIGGKKRFGQSNLESGVEIRASVVETDSTMAKAREESPLCPFCENLFEEAPLLAELIKEAIGERDCSRLQLGARIPKDQTEAEDHLRKRFGAGGSDPLKSSLVEEVARQLKDLGYGQNLVVEKPEILALIDVLTLTVDLDIRSHYVYGRYRKLER
;
A
#
# COMPACT_ATOMS: atom_id res chain seq x y z
N MET A 1 61.05 33.20 55.36
CA MET A 1 61.32 31.85 55.89
C MET A 1 60.22 30.98 55.32
N SER A 2 60.53 30.24 54.25
CA SER A 2 60.67 28.77 54.28
C SER A 2 59.29 28.11 54.17
N ASP A 3 58.98 27.15 53.31
CA ASP A 3 59.70 26.31 52.34
C ASP A 3 58.62 25.52 51.56
N LYS A 4 58.97 25.01 50.36
CA LYS A 4 58.57 23.71 49.75
C LYS A 4 57.09 23.34 49.56
N ASP A 5 56.59 23.14 48.34
CA ASP A 5 56.81 22.07 47.33
C ASP A 5 55.70 20.99 47.35
N ALA A 6 54.94 21.00 46.25
CA ALA A 6 54.49 19.91 45.38
C ALA A 6 53.98 18.53 45.90
N SER A 7 53.12 17.98 45.02
CA SER A 7 52.73 16.57 44.81
C SER A 7 51.54 16.08 45.66
N LYS A 8 50.63 15.22 45.20
CA LYS A 8 50.10 14.75 43.89
C LYS A 8 49.06 13.66 44.27
N ASP A 9 47.93 13.61 43.55
CA ASP A 9 47.17 12.42 43.12
C ASP A 9 46.81 11.34 44.18
N ASN A 10 45.54 11.29 44.64
CA ASN A 10 44.41 10.42 44.16
C ASN A 10 44.34 9.05 44.88
N PRO A 11 43.21 8.30 44.88
CA PRO A 11 41.79 8.60 44.60
C PRO A 11 40.87 8.10 45.76
N ASP A 12 39.55 8.05 45.54
CA ASP A 12 38.51 7.45 46.42
C ASP A 12 37.77 8.41 47.37
N GLU A 13 36.89 9.24 46.80
CA GLU A 13 35.60 9.49 47.43
C GLU A 13 34.52 9.35 46.34
N GLU A 14 33.70 8.31 46.49
CA GLU A 14 32.50 8.06 45.70
C GLU A 14 31.65 9.35 45.69
N GLU A 15 31.50 9.98 44.52
CA GLU A 15 30.57 11.11 44.36
C GLU A 15 29.17 10.62 44.73
N ASP A 16 28.71 10.98 45.92
CA ASP A 16 27.41 10.61 46.46
C ASP A 16 26.32 11.38 45.70
N TRP A 17 25.77 10.74 44.66
CA TRP A 17 24.70 11.27 43.80
C TRP A 17 23.44 11.68 44.59
N MET A 18 23.32 11.30 45.86
CA MET A 18 22.22 11.72 46.75
C MET A 18 22.34 13.17 47.23
N SER A 19 23.51 13.80 47.10
CA SER A 19 23.72 15.21 47.46
C SER A 19 23.07 16.21 46.47
N TYR A 20 22.82 15.78 45.23
CA TYR A 20 22.12 16.59 44.21
C TYR A 20 20.59 16.51 44.29
N ALA A 21 20.04 15.67 45.17
CA ALA A 21 18.60 15.51 45.34
C ALA A 21 17.93 16.59 46.21
N ASN A 22 18.70 17.54 46.76
CA ASN A 22 18.20 18.63 47.61
C ASN A 22 18.06 19.98 46.87
N ALA A 23 17.75 19.96 45.58
CA ALA A 23 17.28 21.15 44.87
C ALA A 23 15.79 21.42 45.17
N GLY A 24 15.51 21.94 46.37
CA GLY A 24 14.42 22.88 46.68
C GLY A 24 13.06 22.74 45.98
N PHE A 25 12.55 21.52 45.77
CA PHE A 25 11.19 21.30 45.28
C PHE A 25 10.33 20.80 46.43
N GLY A 26 9.65 21.72 47.12
CA GLY A 26 8.70 21.35 48.18
C GLY A 26 8.58 22.30 49.37
N SER A 27 9.37 23.37 49.46
CA SER A 27 9.25 24.38 50.53
C SER A 27 8.72 25.71 49.99
N THR A 28 7.56 25.69 49.36
CA THR A 28 6.72 26.89 49.33
C THR A 28 5.67 26.72 50.41
N ASP A 29 5.63 27.65 51.36
CA ASP A 29 4.63 27.79 52.41
C ASP A 29 3.30 28.29 51.81
N TYR A 30 2.87 27.62 50.74
CA TYR A 30 1.68 27.94 49.97
C TYR A 30 0.67 26.81 50.16
N SER A 31 -0.09 26.94 51.24
CA SER A 31 -1.28 26.15 51.51
C SER A 31 -2.30 26.44 50.41
N LEU A 32 -2.48 25.50 49.48
CA LEU A 32 -3.54 25.49 48.44
C LEU A 32 -4.98 25.52 49.02
N TRP A 33 -5.11 25.59 50.34
CA TRP A 33 -6.36 25.61 51.10
C TRP A 33 -6.54 26.89 51.93
N ASP A 34 -5.57 27.82 51.92
CA ASP A 34 -5.67 29.09 52.66
C ASP A 34 -6.33 30.21 51.84
N ASP A 35 -6.75 29.92 50.61
CA ASP A 35 -7.45 30.87 49.72
C ASP A 35 -8.97 30.60 49.69
N GLU A 36 -9.57 30.20 50.83
CA GLU A 36 -11.03 30.17 51.06
C GLU A 36 -11.65 31.59 51.18
N GLY A 37 -11.15 32.55 50.41
CA GLY A 37 -11.59 33.95 50.43
C GLY A 37 -11.90 34.57 49.08
N GLN A 38 -11.54 33.92 47.97
CA GLN A 38 -11.95 34.37 46.65
C GLN A 38 -13.12 33.51 46.22
N GLU A 39 -14.32 34.09 46.21
CA GLU A 39 -15.48 33.48 45.55
C GLU A 39 -15.04 33.06 44.15
N ALA A 40 -14.88 31.75 43.95
CA ALA A 40 -14.60 31.18 42.65
C ALA A 40 -15.69 31.72 41.73
N LYS A 41 -15.29 32.54 40.75
CA LYS A 41 -16.21 33.02 39.74
C LYS A 41 -16.64 31.78 38.98
N ILE A 42 -17.82 31.26 39.33
CA ILE A 42 -18.45 30.11 38.67
C ILE A 42 -18.68 30.59 37.25
N THR A 43 -17.71 30.31 36.39
CA THR A 43 -17.94 30.35 34.96
C THR A 43 -18.77 29.11 34.75
N GLU A 44 -20.04 29.28 34.36
CA GLU A 44 -20.91 28.17 34.02
C GLU A 44 -20.12 27.24 33.12
N GLU A 45 -19.81 26.03 33.61
CA GLU A 45 -19.25 25.01 32.75
C GLU A 45 -20.25 24.86 31.60
N PRO A 46 -19.82 24.98 30.33
CA PRO A 46 -20.75 24.84 29.23
C PRO A 46 -21.45 23.50 29.41
N GLU A 47 -22.78 23.47 29.39
CA GLU A 47 -23.52 22.20 29.49
C GLU A 47 -23.01 21.27 28.38
N TRP A 48 -22.22 20.27 28.76
CA TRP A 48 -21.84 19.17 27.89
C TRP A 48 -23.09 18.30 27.79
N ASN A 49 -24.06 18.75 27.00
CA ASN A 49 -25.22 17.95 26.65
C ASN A 49 -24.70 16.61 26.12
N GLU A 50 -25.22 15.46 26.58
CA GLU A 50 -24.71 14.13 26.19
C GLU A 50 -24.70 13.93 24.67
N GLU A 51 -25.51 14.71 23.95
CA GLU A 51 -25.55 14.81 22.49
C GLU A 51 -24.24 15.35 21.87
N ASN A 52 -23.47 16.19 22.58
CA ASN A 52 -22.18 16.74 22.15
C ASN A 52 -20.97 15.87 22.55
N LEU A 53 -21.16 14.87 23.41
CA LEU A 53 -20.15 13.86 23.77
C LEU A 53 -20.15 12.65 22.83
N GLN A 54 -21.16 12.58 21.95
CA GLN A 54 -21.04 11.80 20.74
C GLN A 54 -20.06 12.55 19.84
N LEU A 55 -18.75 12.31 20.05
CA LEU A 55 -17.82 12.31 18.94
C LEU A 55 -18.55 11.55 17.85
N ASP A 56 -18.95 12.27 16.80
CA ASP A 56 -19.44 11.69 15.56
C ASP A 56 -18.25 10.89 15.02
N THR A 57 -18.02 9.72 15.60
CA THR A 57 -17.34 8.61 14.96
C THR A 57 -18.20 8.42 13.74
N GLY A 58 -17.82 9.10 12.65
CA GLY A 58 -18.40 8.99 11.32
C GLY A 58 -18.14 7.60 10.77
N GLU A 59 -18.55 6.60 11.55
CA GLU A 59 -18.74 5.20 11.25
C GLU A 59 -20.17 5.03 10.74
N GLU A 60 -20.65 5.96 9.92
CA GLU A 60 -21.46 5.53 8.79
C GLU A 60 -20.54 4.64 7.97
N GLU A 61 -20.49 3.35 8.34
CA GLU A 61 -19.70 2.34 7.66
C GLU A 61 -20.11 2.39 6.19
N ILE A 62 -19.25 2.99 5.38
CA ILE A 62 -19.50 3.13 3.96
C ILE A 62 -19.76 1.71 3.44
N PRO A 63 -20.95 1.44 2.90
CA PRO A 63 -21.29 0.08 2.53
C PRO A 63 -20.30 -0.40 1.48
N ALA A 64 -19.75 -1.60 1.66
CA ALA A 64 -18.89 -2.22 0.68
C ALA A 64 -19.60 -2.33 -0.69
N ALA A 65 -18.83 -2.28 -1.78
CA ALA A 65 -19.31 -2.65 -3.10
C ALA A 65 -19.92 -4.07 -3.05
N PRO A 66 -20.99 -4.38 -3.82
CA PRO A 66 -21.47 -3.70 -5.03
C PRO A 66 -22.60 -2.68 -4.82
N ARG A 67 -22.90 -2.28 -3.58
CA ARG A 67 -23.96 -1.29 -3.28
C ARG A 67 -23.65 0.06 -3.95
N PRO A 68 -24.65 0.82 -4.43
CA PRO A 68 -24.43 2.06 -5.18
C PRO A 68 -23.69 3.13 -4.36
N ALA A 69 -23.96 3.22 -3.05
CA ALA A 69 -23.22 4.13 -2.15
C ALA A 69 -21.72 3.77 -2.03
N GLY A 70 -21.38 2.47 -2.02
CA GLY A 70 -20.00 2.00 -2.03
C GLY A 70 -19.28 2.33 -3.35
N LEU A 71 -19.96 2.13 -4.48
CA LEU A 71 -19.42 2.49 -5.79
C LEU A 71 -19.18 4.01 -5.93
N LYS A 72 -20.11 4.82 -5.41
CA LYS A 72 -19.93 6.29 -5.33
C LYS A 72 -18.70 6.65 -4.51
N HIS A 73 -18.49 5.99 -3.37
CA HIS A 73 -17.31 6.22 -2.54
C HIS A 73 -16.01 5.84 -3.26
N LEU A 74 -15.96 4.69 -3.95
CA LEU A 74 -14.77 4.27 -4.72
C LEU A 74 -14.40 5.28 -5.81
N VAL A 75 -15.40 5.85 -6.50
CA VAL A 75 -15.17 6.92 -7.50
C VAL A 75 -14.68 8.20 -6.84
N ARG A 76 -15.28 8.59 -5.71
CA ARG A 76 -14.86 9.77 -4.93
C ARG A 76 -13.41 9.67 -4.44
N LEU A 77 -12.93 8.48 -4.10
CA LEU A 77 -11.55 8.22 -3.72
C LEU A 77 -10.54 8.39 -4.88
N GLY A 78 -10.99 8.54 -6.13
CA GLY A 78 -10.10 8.64 -7.30
C GLY A 78 -9.66 7.29 -7.88
N SER A 79 -10.42 6.21 -7.64
CA SER A 79 -10.07 4.87 -8.14
C SER A 79 -10.01 4.82 -9.67
N CYS A 80 -8.96 4.23 -10.24
CA CYS A 80 -8.83 4.04 -11.69
C CYS A 80 -9.88 3.04 -12.23
N ASN A 81 -10.11 3.04 -13.56
CA ASN A 81 -11.12 2.17 -14.17
C ASN A 81 -10.82 0.68 -13.91
N HIS A 82 -9.57 0.22 -14.01
CA HIS A 82 -9.24 -1.18 -13.71
C HIS A 82 -9.56 -1.57 -12.26
N CYS A 83 -9.22 -0.72 -11.29
CA CYS A 83 -9.54 -0.96 -9.88
C CYS A 83 -11.05 -0.90 -9.63
N LEU A 84 -11.79 -0.02 -10.31
CA LEU A 84 -13.26 0.02 -10.22
C LEU A 84 -13.90 -1.28 -10.72
N GLY A 85 -13.43 -1.86 -11.83
CA GLY A 85 -13.92 -3.15 -12.32
C GLY A 85 -13.52 -4.32 -11.41
N ARG A 86 -12.30 -4.28 -10.87
CA ARG A 86 -11.76 -5.29 -9.94
C ARG A 86 -12.51 -5.32 -8.59
N ILE A 87 -12.78 -4.15 -8.03
CA ILE A 87 -13.29 -3.98 -6.66
C ILE A 87 -14.81 -3.80 -6.64
N GLY A 88 -15.39 -3.26 -7.72
CA GLY A 88 -16.81 -2.92 -7.79
C GLY A 88 -17.77 -4.09 -7.92
N GLY A 89 -17.28 -5.30 -8.23
CA GLY A 89 -18.08 -6.54 -8.21
C GLY A 89 -19.18 -6.65 -9.28
N LYS A 90 -19.27 -5.69 -10.22
CA LYS A 90 -20.25 -5.68 -11.33
C LYS A 90 -19.61 -6.11 -12.64
N LYS A 91 -18.92 -7.24 -12.63
CA LYS A 91 -18.26 -7.80 -13.82
C LYS A 91 -19.17 -8.82 -14.51
N ARG A 92 -19.40 -8.64 -15.82
CA ARG A 92 -20.11 -9.62 -16.65
C ARG A 92 -19.16 -10.71 -17.13
N PHE A 93 -19.69 -11.87 -17.49
CA PHE A 93 -18.88 -12.97 -18.02
C PHE A 93 -18.18 -12.55 -19.33
N GLY A 94 -16.86 -12.73 -19.39
CA GLY A 94 -16.05 -12.40 -20.57
C GLY A 94 -15.63 -10.93 -20.70
N GLN A 95 -16.10 -10.04 -19.82
CA GLN A 95 -15.77 -8.62 -19.84
C GLN A 95 -14.39 -8.35 -19.20
N SER A 96 -13.65 -7.37 -19.72
CA SER A 96 -12.39 -6.94 -19.10
C SER A 96 -12.64 -6.10 -17.83
N ASN A 97 -11.66 -6.06 -16.93
CA ASN A 97 -11.75 -5.24 -15.72
C ASN A 97 -11.81 -3.73 -16.09
N LEU A 98 -11.15 -3.32 -17.17
CA LEU A 98 -11.21 -1.96 -17.69
C LEU A 98 -12.64 -1.60 -18.11
N GLU A 99 -13.26 -2.41 -18.97
CA GLU A 99 -14.61 -2.17 -19.48
C GLU A 99 -15.65 -2.12 -18.36
N SER A 100 -15.60 -3.08 -17.44
CA SER A 100 -16.48 -3.09 -16.26
C SER A 100 -16.31 -1.83 -15.42
N GLY A 101 -15.07 -1.36 -15.23
CA GLY A 101 -14.79 -0.12 -14.52
C GLY A 101 -15.35 1.14 -15.21
N VAL A 102 -15.27 1.19 -16.53
CA VAL A 102 -15.85 2.28 -17.34
C VAL A 102 -17.36 2.30 -17.19
N GLU A 103 -18.03 1.14 -17.27
CA GLU A 103 -19.48 1.03 -17.04
C GLU A 103 -19.88 1.48 -15.62
N ILE A 104 -19.13 1.03 -14.61
CA ILE A 104 -19.37 1.43 -13.21
C ILE A 104 -19.24 2.94 -13.07
N ARG A 105 -18.18 3.54 -13.60
CA ARG A 105 -17.96 4.98 -13.55
C ARG A 105 -19.08 5.73 -14.26
N ALA A 106 -19.49 5.29 -15.45
CA ALA A 106 -20.60 5.88 -16.18
C ALA A 106 -21.90 5.86 -15.33
N SER A 107 -22.23 4.72 -14.71
CA SER A 107 -23.42 4.60 -13.86
C SER A 107 -23.41 5.53 -12.63
N VAL A 108 -22.22 5.78 -12.06
CA VAL A 108 -22.06 6.70 -10.93
C VAL A 108 -22.18 8.15 -11.39
N VAL A 109 -21.60 8.51 -12.53
CA VAL A 109 -21.68 9.85 -13.11
C VAL A 109 -23.10 10.19 -13.57
N GLU A 110 -23.85 9.21 -14.09
CA GLU A 110 -25.28 9.36 -14.40
C GLU A 110 -26.12 9.67 -13.15
N THR A 111 -25.75 9.09 -12.00
CA THR A 111 -26.45 9.30 -10.73
C THR A 111 -26.05 10.64 -10.08
N ASP A 112 -24.76 10.98 -10.14
CA ASP A 112 -24.18 12.17 -9.52
C ASP A 112 -23.18 12.85 -10.47
N SER A 113 -23.63 13.90 -11.16
CA SER A 113 -22.80 14.64 -12.14
C SER A 113 -21.58 15.32 -11.54
N THR A 114 -21.56 15.56 -10.22
CA THR A 114 -20.42 16.13 -9.49
C THR A 114 -19.21 15.19 -9.45
N MET A 115 -19.44 13.88 -9.57
CA MET A 115 -18.38 12.86 -9.48
C MET A 115 -17.55 12.73 -10.77
N ALA A 116 -17.93 13.39 -11.86
CA ALA A 116 -17.20 13.34 -13.13
C ALA A 116 -15.75 13.84 -13.00
N LYS A 117 -15.50 14.80 -12.10
CA LYS A 117 -14.18 15.43 -11.87
C LYS A 117 -13.38 14.81 -10.73
N ALA A 118 -13.87 13.74 -10.09
CA ALA A 118 -13.21 13.15 -8.92
C ALA A 118 -11.75 12.73 -9.20
N ARG A 119 -11.43 12.35 -10.44
CA ARG A 119 -10.06 12.01 -10.85
C ARG A 119 -9.17 13.21 -11.16
N GLU A 120 -9.75 14.37 -11.45
CA GLU A 120 -8.99 15.63 -11.58
C GLU A 120 -8.54 16.11 -10.19
N GLU A 121 -9.38 15.90 -9.17
CA GLU A 121 -9.06 16.24 -7.78
C GLU A 121 -8.05 15.25 -7.16
N SER A 122 -8.21 13.95 -7.43
CA SER A 122 -7.30 12.90 -6.98
C SER A 122 -6.77 12.10 -8.17
N PRO A 123 -5.60 12.45 -8.73
CA PRO A 123 -5.06 11.79 -9.91
C PRO A 123 -4.46 10.41 -9.61
N LEU A 124 -4.05 10.16 -8.37
CA LEU A 124 -3.42 8.92 -7.96
C LEU A 124 -4.45 7.92 -7.43
N CYS A 125 -4.52 6.74 -8.06
CA CYS A 125 -5.40 5.69 -7.56
C CYS A 125 -4.91 5.15 -6.20
N PRO A 126 -5.74 5.15 -5.14
CA PRO A 126 -5.33 4.69 -3.81
C PRO A 126 -5.09 3.18 -3.70
N PHE A 127 -5.48 2.40 -4.72
CA PHE A 127 -5.32 0.94 -4.71
C PHE A 127 -4.09 0.47 -5.47
N CYS A 128 -3.76 1.12 -6.59
CA CYS A 128 -2.72 0.64 -7.50
C CYS A 128 -1.69 1.70 -7.86
N GLU A 129 -1.83 2.94 -7.37
CA GLU A 129 -0.91 4.05 -7.68
C GLU A 129 -0.70 4.25 -9.19
N ASN A 130 -1.76 4.05 -9.99
CA ASN A 130 -1.78 4.10 -11.46
C ASN A 130 -0.94 3.04 -12.20
N LEU A 131 -0.47 2.00 -11.52
CA LEU A 131 0.29 0.90 -12.13
C LEU A 131 -0.40 0.22 -13.34
N PHE A 132 -1.74 0.16 -13.34
CA PHE A 132 -2.48 -0.42 -14.47
C PHE A 132 -2.39 0.42 -15.76
N GLU A 133 -2.10 1.73 -15.66
CA GLU A 133 -1.88 2.58 -16.84
C GLU A 133 -0.56 2.24 -17.54
N GLU A 134 0.40 1.68 -16.81
CA GLU A 134 1.70 1.25 -17.30
C GLU A 134 1.70 -0.21 -17.80
N ALA A 135 0.59 -0.94 -17.63
CA ALA A 135 0.48 -2.33 -18.08
C ALA A 135 0.81 -2.56 -19.58
N PRO A 136 0.42 -1.66 -20.52
CA PRO A 136 0.83 -1.78 -21.91
C PRO A 136 2.35 -1.65 -22.10
N LEU A 137 2.99 -0.69 -21.40
CA LEU A 137 4.44 -0.50 -21.42
C LEU A 137 5.16 -1.74 -20.89
N LEU A 138 4.68 -2.31 -19.78
CA LEU A 138 5.24 -3.54 -19.22
C LEU A 138 5.15 -4.71 -20.21
N ALA A 139 4.06 -4.82 -20.96
CA ALA A 139 3.91 -5.85 -21.99
C ALA A 139 4.91 -5.66 -23.14
N GLU A 140 5.15 -4.42 -23.58
CA GLU A 140 6.18 -4.11 -24.58
C GLU A 140 7.58 -4.45 -24.08
N LEU A 141 7.93 -4.06 -22.85
CA LEU A 141 9.23 -4.39 -22.23
C LEU A 141 9.46 -5.90 -22.12
N ILE A 142 8.43 -6.67 -21.77
CA ILE A 142 8.52 -8.14 -21.74
C ILE A 142 8.79 -8.70 -23.13
N LYS A 143 8.10 -8.18 -24.16
CA LYS A 143 8.31 -8.59 -25.54
C LYS A 143 9.73 -8.29 -26.01
N GLU A 144 10.25 -7.10 -25.72
CA GLU A 144 11.62 -6.70 -26.04
C GLU A 144 12.65 -7.57 -25.30
N ALA A 145 12.42 -7.85 -24.02
CA ALA A 145 13.31 -8.69 -23.22
C ALA A 145 13.38 -10.13 -23.75
N ILE A 146 12.26 -10.70 -24.20
CA ILE A 146 12.23 -12.05 -24.79
C ILE A 146 12.97 -12.08 -26.13
N GLY A 147 12.85 -11.01 -26.93
CA GLY A 147 13.56 -10.86 -28.20
C GLY A 147 13.24 -11.98 -29.19
N GLU A 148 14.28 -12.56 -29.80
CA GLU A 148 14.16 -13.64 -30.80
C GLU A 148 14.12 -15.06 -30.19
N ARG A 149 13.93 -15.18 -28.87
CA ARG A 149 13.96 -16.49 -28.21
C ARG A 149 12.65 -17.25 -28.48
N ASP A 150 12.79 -18.46 -29.01
CA ASP A 150 11.67 -19.41 -29.10
C ASP A 150 11.27 -19.84 -27.68
N CYS A 151 10.07 -19.45 -27.26
CA CYS A 151 9.48 -19.88 -26.00
C CYS A 151 8.08 -20.43 -26.25
N SER A 152 7.87 -21.68 -25.85
CA SER A 152 6.57 -22.32 -25.97
C SER A 152 5.74 -22.19 -24.69
N ARG A 153 6.37 -21.94 -23.53
CA ARG A 153 5.70 -21.81 -22.22
C ARG A 153 6.26 -20.66 -21.40
N LEU A 154 5.49 -19.59 -21.31
CA LEU A 154 5.83 -18.38 -20.56
C LEU A 154 5.03 -18.33 -19.25
N GLN A 155 5.70 -18.05 -18.13
CA GLN A 155 5.04 -17.67 -16.88
C GLN A 155 5.35 -16.21 -16.57
N LEU A 156 4.33 -15.48 -16.12
CA LEU A 156 4.48 -14.11 -15.64
C LEU A 156 4.45 -14.09 -14.11
N GLY A 157 5.35 -13.31 -13.53
CA GLY A 157 5.39 -13.01 -12.11
C GLY A 157 5.51 -11.51 -11.91
N ALA A 158 4.95 -11.00 -10.83
CA ALA A 158 5.13 -9.62 -10.40
C ALA A 158 5.69 -9.58 -8.97
N ARG A 159 6.67 -8.71 -8.77
CA ARG A 159 7.23 -8.33 -7.48
C ARG A 159 6.68 -6.96 -7.12
N ILE A 160 5.76 -6.97 -6.15
CA ILE A 160 5.14 -5.77 -5.59
C ILE A 160 5.68 -5.60 -4.17
N PRO A 161 5.97 -4.36 -3.72
CA PRO A 161 6.28 -4.08 -2.33
C PRO A 161 5.21 -4.63 -1.38
N LYS A 162 5.65 -5.10 -0.21
CA LYS A 162 4.73 -5.63 0.81
C LYS A 162 3.78 -4.53 1.31
N ASP A 163 4.32 -3.36 1.60
CA ASP A 163 3.57 -2.20 2.09
C ASP A 163 2.42 -1.82 1.17
N GLN A 164 2.68 -1.80 -0.15
CA GLN A 164 1.66 -1.52 -1.16
C GLN A 164 0.59 -2.63 -1.21
N THR A 165 1.01 -3.89 -1.11
CA THR A 165 0.08 -5.04 -1.10
C THR A 165 -0.80 -5.04 0.14
N GLU A 166 -0.24 -4.72 1.31
CA GLU A 166 -0.96 -4.64 2.58
C GLU A 166 -1.93 -3.46 2.61
N ALA A 167 -1.50 -2.27 2.17
CA ALA A 167 -2.35 -1.09 2.06
C ALA A 167 -3.54 -1.34 1.12
N GLU A 168 -3.29 -1.96 -0.04
CA GLU A 168 -4.32 -2.36 -0.98
C GLU A 168 -5.29 -3.37 -0.36
N ASP A 169 -4.79 -4.39 0.33
CA ASP A 169 -5.60 -5.39 1.02
C ASP A 169 -6.49 -4.79 2.11
N HIS A 170 -5.99 -3.81 2.86
CA HIS A 170 -6.77 -3.08 3.86
C HIS A 170 -7.91 -2.28 3.23
N LEU A 171 -7.67 -1.60 2.11
CA LEU A 171 -8.72 -0.87 1.40
C LEU A 171 -9.73 -1.82 0.73
N ARG A 172 -9.24 -2.91 0.15
CA ARG A 172 -10.04 -3.94 -0.51
C ARG A 172 -11.00 -4.63 0.47
N LYS A 173 -10.53 -4.96 1.67
CA LYS A 173 -11.39 -5.55 2.73
C LYS A 173 -12.45 -4.58 3.24
N ARG A 174 -12.17 -3.27 3.24
CA ARG A 174 -13.11 -2.24 3.72
C ARG A 174 -14.19 -1.88 2.70
N PHE A 175 -13.78 -1.61 1.46
CA PHE A 175 -14.68 -1.03 0.45
C PHE A 175 -15.00 -1.96 -0.71
N GLY A 176 -14.25 -3.06 -0.86
CA GLY A 176 -14.36 -3.95 -2.01
C GLY A 176 -15.47 -4.97 -1.93
N ALA A 177 -15.89 -5.44 -3.11
CA ALA A 177 -16.80 -6.55 -3.23
C ALA A 177 -16.14 -7.83 -2.73
N GLY A 178 -16.94 -8.68 -2.05
CA GLY A 178 -16.49 -9.99 -1.60
C GLY A 178 -15.93 -10.80 -2.78
N GLY A 179 -14.71 -11.32 -2.62
CA GLY A 179 -14.03 -12.09 -3.66
C GLY A 179 -13.31 -11.27 -4.73
N SER A 180 -13.13 -9.96 -4.56
CA SER A 180 -12.26 -9.16 -5.43
C SER A 180 -10.83 -9.71 -5.45
N ASP A 181 -10.22 -9.77 -6.63
CA ASP A 181 -8.85 -10.28 -6.81
C ASP A 181 -7.78 -9.36 -6.19
N PRO A 182 -6.67 -9.90 -5.67
CA PRO A 182 -5.57 -9.08 -5.15
C PRO A 182 -4.87 -8.31 -6.27
N LEU A 183 -4.20 -7.20 -5.91
CA LEU A 183 -3.48 -6.36 -6.88
C LEU A 183 -2.52 -7.17 -7.77
N LYS A 184 -1.79 -8.11 -7.17
CA LYS A 184 -0.79 -8.93 -7.87
C LYS A 184 -1.39 -9.79 -8.97
N SER A 185 -2.47 -10.54 -8.70
CA SER A 185 -3.06 -11.42 -9.72
C SER A 185 -3.70 -10.60 -10.84
N SER A 186 -4.38 -9.51 -10.48
CA SER A 186 -5.01 -8.61 -11.45
C SER A 186 -4.00 -7.93 -12.37
N LEU A 187 -2.83 -7.52 -11.84
CA LEU A 187 -1.76 -6.96 -12.67
C LEU A 187 -1.21 -7.99 -13.66
N VAL A 188 -0.94 -9.20 -13.19
CA VAL A 188 -0.43 -10.29 -14.04
C VAL A 188 -1.44 -10.66 -15.13
N GLU A 189 -2.74 -10.70 -14.82
CA GLU A 189 -3.80 -10.94 -15.81
C GLU A 189 -3.91 -9.82 -16.84
N GLU A 190 -3.79 -8.56 -16.42
CA GLU A 190 -3.85 -7.41 -17.33
C GLU A 190 -2.65 -7.41 -18.28
N VAL A 191 -1.43 -7.59 -17.77
CA VAL A 191 -0.22 -7.70 -18.58
C VAL A 191 -0.30 -8.92 -19.51
N ALA A 192 -0.83 -10.04 -19.04
CA ALA A 192 -1.05 -11.22 -19.88
C ALA A 192 -2.03 -10.95 -21.02
N ARG A 193 -3.07 -10.14 -20.81
CA ARG A 193 -4.01 -9.74 -21.85
C ARG A 193 -3.32 -8.86 -22.90
N GLN A 194 -2.59 -7.83 -22.45
CA GLN A 194 -1.85 -6.94 -23.34
C GLN A 194 -0.80 -7.70 -24.17
N LEU A 195 -0.10 -8.67 -23.58
CA LEU A 195 0.83 -9.54 -24.31
C LEU A 195 0.12 -10.35 -25.41
N LYS A 196 -1.04 -10.95 -25.10
CA LYS A 196 -1.84 -11.69 -26.08
C LYS A 196 -2.28 -10.79 -27.24
N ASP A 197 -2.68 -9.56 -26.94
CA ASP A 197 -3.09 -8.57 -27.95
C ASP A 197 -1.90 -8.17 -28.86
N LEU A 198 -0.68 -8.14 -28.33
CA LEU A 198 0.57 -7.95 -29.09
C LEU A 198 1.01 -9.19 -29.90
N GLY A 199 0.28 -10.30 -29.82
CA GLY A 199 0.56 -11.55 -30.53
C GLY A 199 1.61 -12.45 -29.86
N TYR A 200 2.07 -12.11 -28.65
CA TYR A 200 3.01 -12.91 -27.86
C TYR A 200 2.27 -13.59 -26.70
N GLY A 201 2.51 -14.88 -26.44
CA GLY A 201 1.89 -15.56 -25.28
C GLY A 201 0.65 -16.42 -25.61
N GLN A 202 0.67 -17.11 -26.75
CA GLN A 202 -0.34 -18.15 -27.07
C GLN A 202 -0.39 -19.29 -26.03
N ASN A 203 0.65 -19.45 -25.20
CA ASN A 203 0.76 -20.45 -24.15
C ASN A 203 1.33 -19.87 -22.85
N LEU A 204 0.53 -19.06 -22.14
CA LEU A 204 0.82 -18.74 -20.74
C LEU A 204 0.55 -19.99 -19.88
N VAL A 205 1.58 -20.52 -19.22
CA VAL A 205 1.46 -21.77 -18.44
C VAL A 205 1.92 -21.52 -17.00
N VAL A 206 1.13 -22.01 -16.04
CA VAL A 206 1.46 -21.93 -14.61
C VAL A 206 2.45 -23.04 -14.21
N GLU A 207 2.30 -24.23 -14.79
CA GLU A 207 3.14 -25.38 -14.49
C GLU A 207 4.30 -25.55 -15.49
N LYS A 208 5.52 -25.72 -14.96
CA LYS A 208 6.74 -25.96 -15.76
C LYS A 208 6.96 -24.95 -16.90
N PRO A 209 7.09 -23.64 -16.60
CA PRO A 209 7.53 -22.68 -17.60
C PRO A 209 8.96 -22.96 -18.08
N GLU A 210 9.22 -22.57 -19.33
CA GLU A 210 10.57 -22.50 -19.90
C GLU A 210 11.22 -21.15 -19.54
N ILE A 211 10.43 -20.09 -19.60
CA ILE A 211 10.83 -18.72 -19.24
C ILE A 211 9.86 -18.20 -18.17
N LEU A 212 10.41 -17.69 -17.08
CA LEU A 212 9.69 -16.91 -16.08
C LEU A 212 10.08 -15.45 -16.24
N ALA A 213 9.12 -14.61 -16.63
CA ALA A 213 9.31 -13.16 -16.65
C ALA A 213 8.84 -12.58 -15.32
N LEU A 214 9.77 -12.02 -14.55
CA LEU A 214 9.51 -11.36 -13.28
C LEU A 214 9.54 -9.85 -13.48
N ILE A 215 8.41 -9.20 -13.22
CA ILE A 215 8.27 -7.75 -13.32
C ILE A 215 8.53 -7.16 -11.93
N ASP A 216 9.51 -6.27 -11.81
CA ASP A 216 9.69 -5.44 -10.62
C ASP A 216 8.93 -4.12 -10.79
N VAL A 217 7.90 -3.94 -9.97
CA VAL A 217 7.00 -2.77 -10.05
C VAL A 217 7.68 -1.50 -9.57
N LEU A 218 8.67 -1.58 -8.69
CA LEU A 218 9.37 -0.39 -8.18
C LEU A 218 10.28 0.25 -9.21
N THR A 219 11.00 -0.58 -9.96
CA THR A 219 11.99 -0.15 -10.94
C THR A 219 11.46 -0.19 -12.37
N LEU A 220 10.24 -0.72 -12.58
CA LEU A 220 9.64 -0.97 -13.89
C LEU A 220 10.58 -1.77 -14.81
N THR A 221 11.31 -2.71 -14.23
CA THR A 221 12.25 -3.59 -14.95
C THR A 221 11.68 -4.99 -15.08
N VAL A 222 12.07 -5.68 -16.15
CA VAL A 222 11.68 -7.05 -16.43
C VAL A 222 12.92 -7.95 -16.34
N ASP A 223 12.92 -8.85 -15.37
CA ASP A 223 13.95 -9.88 -15.22
C ASP A 223 13.45 -11.18 -15.84
N LEU A 224 14.27 -11.78 -16.70
CA LEU A 224 13.97 -13.07 -17.32
C LEU A 224 14.78 -14.18 -16.67
N ASP A 225 14.08 -15.11 -16.01
CA ASP A 225 14.66 -16.37 -15.54
C ASP A 225 14.42 -17.46 -16.58
N ILE A 226 15.49 -17.87 -17.27
CA ILE A 226 15.47 -18.87 -18.34
C ILE A 226 15.91 -20.21 -17.76
N ARG A 227 15.03 -21.20 -17.81
CA ARG A 227 15.36 -22.53 -17.30
C ARG A 227 16.31 -23.26 -18.25
N SER A 228 17.32 -23.90 -17.65
CA SER A 228 18.26 -24.73 -18.38
C SER A 228 17.60 -25.99 -18.91
N HIS A 229 18.01 -26.40 -20.10
CA HIS A 229 17.64 -27.69 -20.68
C HIS A 229 18.77 -28.67 -20.43
N TYR A 230 18.44 -29.83 -19.86
CA TYR A 230 19.40 -30.89 -19.60
C TYR A 230 19.48 -31.82 -20.81
N VAL A 231 20.66 -31.89 -21.42
CA VAL A 231 20.93 -32.83 -22.51
C VAL A 231 21.56 -34.08 -21.89
N TYR A 232 20.87 -35.21 -21.99
CA TYR A 232 21.42 -36.51 -21.63
C TYR A 232 21.95 -37.21 -22.88
N GLY A 233 23.18 -37.69 -22.81
CA GLY A 233 23.81 -38.43 -23.90
C GLY A 233 24.90 -39.36 -23.38
N ARG A 234 25.34 -40.28 -24.25
CA ARG A 234 26.52 -41.12 -23.99
C ARG A 234 27.61 -40.67 -24.95
N TYR A 235 28.80 -40.41 -24.42
CA TYR A 235 29.97 -40.15 -25.24
C TYR A 235 30.88 -41.40 -25.26
N ARG A 236 31.59 -41.61 -26.37
CA ARG A 236 32.67 -42.60 -26.45
C ARG A 236 34.00 -41.84 -26.39
N LYS A 237 34.83 -42.14 -25.39
CA LYS A 237 36.21 -41.63 -25.33
C LYS A 237 37.09 -42.54 -26.20
N LEU A 238 37.60 -42.03 -27.32
CA LEU A 238 38.35 -42.83 -28.32
C LEU A 238 39.87 -42.81 -28.13
N GLU A 239 40.43 -41.78 -27.48
CA GLU A 239 41.85 -41.69 -27.15
C GLU A 239 42.09 -41.56 -25.66
N ARG A 240 43.25 -42.04 -25.20
CA ARG A 240 43.59 -42.15 -23.78
C ARG A 240 44.19 -40.86 -23.26
#